data_AF-C4L2S2-F1
#
_entry.id   AF-C4L2S2-F1
#
_cell.length_a   1.000
_cell.length_b   1.000
_cell.length_c   1.000
_cell.angle_alpha   90.00
_cell.angle_beta   90.00
_cell.angle_gamma   90.00
#
_symmetry.space_group_name_H-M   'P 1'
#
loop_
_entity.id
_entity.type
_entity.pdbx_description
1 polymer ?
#
loop_
_entity_poly.entity_id
_entity_poly.type
_entity_poly.pdbx_seq_one_letter_code
_entity_poly.pdbx_strand_id
1 'polypeptide(L)'
;MLWGSTLVALLMGIVASFVRVKASAKPTNAKKILIPPLAMTTGMIQFLIPAFRLSWVEVAEALAVGLIFSLFLIKTSNFEKRDGEVYLSRSKAFFVVVFALLAIRTAMKIWVGHEVDLFSTGGLFYLIAWGMIVPWRIAMYQKYKRIAIT
;
A
#
# COMPACT_ATOMS: atom_id res chain seq x y z
N MET A 1 1.15 26.17 6.04
CA MET A 1 0.19 25.15 5.52
C MET A 1 0.41 23.74 6.14
N LEU A 2 0.73 23.61 7.43
CA LEU A 2 1.05 22.32 8.07
C LEU A 2 -0.19 21.45 8.39
N TRP A 3 -1.30 22.09 8.76
CA TRP A 3 -2.51 21.40 9.22
C TRP A 3 -3.35 20.85 8.06
N GLY A 4 -3.51 21.60 6.97
CA GLY A 4 -4.38 21.20 5.85
C GLY A 4 -3.92 19.93 5.14
N SER A 5 -2.63 19.83 4.80
CA SER A 5 -2.10 18.64 4.11
C SER A 5 -2.13 17.36 4.97
N THR A 6 -1.89 17.50 6.28
CA THR A 6 -1.95 16.39 7.23
C THR A 6 -3.39 15.93 7.47
N LEU A 7 -4.33 16.88 7.58
CA LEU A 7 -5.75 16.59 7.74
C LEU A 7 -6.31 15.85 6.51
N VAL A 8 -5.98 16.31 5.29
CA VAL A 8 -6.38 15.64 4.05
C VAL A 8 -5.80 14.23 3.97
N ALA A 9 -4.53 14.03 4.34
CA ALA A 9 -3.91 12.71 4.35
C ALA A 9 -4.58 11.74 5.34
N LEU A 10 -4.92 12.21 6.54
CA LEU A 10 -5.66 11.44 7.54
C LEU A 10 -7.06 11.06 7.04
N LEU A 11 -7.81 12.02 6.48
CA LEU A 11 -9.13 11.77 5.91
C LEU A 11 -9.07 10.75 4.77
N MET A 12 -8.10 10.87 3.86
CA MET A 12 -7.89 9.89 2.78
C MET A 12 -7.56 8.51 3.33
N GLY A 13 -6.72 8.41 4.37
CA GLY A 13 -6.42 7.15 5.05
C GLY A 13 -7.65 6.49 5.66
N ILE A 14 -8.52 7.28 6.31
CA ILE A 14 -9.79 6.82 6.88
C ILE A 14 -10.75 6.35 5.78
N VAL A 15 -10.96 7.14 4.73
CA VAL A 15 -11.87 6.79 3.63
C VAL A 15 -11.40 5.52 2.92
N ALA A 16 -10.11 5.43 2.56
CA ALA A 16 -9.54 4.25 1.94
C ALA A 16 -9.71 3.01 2.82
N SER A 17 -9.63 3.20 4.14
CA SER A 17 -9.82 2.14 5.12
C SER A 17 -11.26 1.61 5.12
N PHE A 18 -12.25 2.49 5.15
CA PHE A 18 -13.66 2.12 5.07
C PHE A 18 -14.03 1.42 3.76
N VAL A 19 -13.52 1.93 2.62
CA VAL A 19 -13.73 1.31 1.30
C VAL A 19 -13.22 -0.13 1.30
N ARG A 20 -12.05 -0.38 1.90
CA ARG A 20 -11.47 -1.73 1.99
C ARG A 20 -12.30 -2.67 2.86
N VAL A 21 -12.82 -2.20 4.00
CA VAL A 21 -13.69 -3.03 4.86
C VAL A 21 -14.94 -3.45 4.08
N LYS A 22 -15.58 -2.51 3.37
CA LYS A 22 -16.77 -2.79 2.56
C LYS A 22 -16.46 -3.70 1.36
N ALA A 23 -15.29 -3.55 0.74
CA ALA A 23 -14.86 -4.40 -0.37
C ALA A 23 -14.57 -5.84 0.06
N SER A 24 -14.14 -6.06 1.31
CA SER A 24 -13.85 -7.40 1.84
C SER A 24 -15.13 -8.21 2.10
N ALA A 25 -16.30 -7.57 2.20
CA ALA A 25 -17.60 -8.22 2.36
C ALA A 25 -18.21 -8.71 1.04
N LYS A 26 -17.52 -8.51 -0.09
CA LYS A 26 -17.96 -8.96 -1.42
C LYS A 26 -17.08 -10.10 -1.91
N PRO A 27 -17.60 -10.98 -2.78
CA PRO A 27 -16.80 -12.04 -3.38
C PRO A 27 -15.64 -11.44 -4.18
N THR A 28 -14.46 -12.01 -3.97
CA THR A 28 -13.22 -11.62 -4.64
C THR A 28 -13.00 -12.45 -5.90
N ASN A 29 -12.19 -11.94 -6.81
CA ASN A 29 -11.78 -12.68 -8.00
C ASN A 29 -10.34 -12.30 -8.38
N ALA A 30 -9.75 -13.09 -9.27
CA ALA A 30 -8.39 -12.88 -9.77
C ALA A 30 -8.15 -11.43 -10.26
N LYS A 31 -9.09 -10.86 -11.02
CA LYS A 31 -8.97 -9.50 -11.57
C LYS A 31 -8.91 -8.46 -10.45
N LYS A 32 -9.81 -8.52 -9.47
CA LYS A 32 -9.84 -7.61 -8.31
C LYS A 32 -8.56 -7.66 -7.47
N ILE A 33 -7.87 -8.81 -7.44
CA ILE A 33 -6.60 -8.97 -6.72
C ILE A 33 -5.43 -8.34 -7.49
N LEU A 34 -5.38 -8.49 -8.81
CA LEU A 34 -4.24 -8.08 -9.65
C LEU A 34 -4.36 -6.68 -10.26
N ILE A 35 -5.56 -6.10 -10.38
CA ILE A 35 -5.75 -4.74 -10.91
C ILE A 35 -4.98 -3.68 -10.08
N PRO A 36 -4.99 -3.67 -8.73
CA PRO A 36 -4.33 -2.61 -7.97
C PRO A 36 -2.84 -2.41 -8.28
N PRO A 37 -1.97 -3.45 -8.30
CA PRO A 37 -0.56 -3.26 -8.62
C PRO A 37 -0.33 -2.77 -10.05
N LEU A 38 -1.15 -3.23 -11.02
CA LEU A 38 -1.09 -2.77 -12.41
C LEU A 38 -1.55 -1.31 -12.57
N ALA A 39 -2.59 -0.91 -11.83
CA ALA A 39 -3.01 0.48 -11.80
C ALA A 39 -1.91 1.35 -11.17
N MET A 40 -1.28 0.86 -10.09
CA MET A 40 -0.21 1.61 -9.43
C MET A 40 1.01 1.79 -10.30
N THR A 41 1.42 0.85 -11.17
CA THR A 41 2.58 1.03 -12.05
C THR A 41 2.48 2.26 -12.96
N THR A 42 1.28 2.72 -13.32
CA THR A 42 1.11 3.97 -14.08
C THR A 42 1.64 5.20 -13.33
N GLY A 43 1.60 5.17 -12.00
CA GLY A 43 2.16 6.22 -11.14
C GLY A 43 3.69 6.31 -11.19
N MET A 44 4.40 5.34 -11.77
CA MET A 44 5.87 5.41 -11.91
C MET A 44 6.30 6.51 -12.90
N ILE A 45 5.38 7.00 -13.73
CA ILE A 45 5.60 8.15 -14.63
C ILE A 45 6.06 9.39 -13.84
N GLN A 46 5.69 9.54 -12.56
CA GLN A 46 6.12 10.66 -11.73
C GLN A 46 7.66 10.79 -11.65
N PHE A 47 8.40 9.68 -11.69
CA PHE A 47 9.87 9.66 -11.61
C PHE A 47 10.58 10.22 -12.84
N LEU A 48 9.85 10.46 -13.95
CA LEU A 48 10.40 11.17 -15.09
C LEU A 48 10.71 12.64 -14.75
N ILE A 49 9.94 13.23 -13.84
CA ILE A 49 10.07 14.61 -13.37
C ILE A 49 11.24 14.69 -12.37
N PRO A 50 12.22 15.61 -12.54
CA PRO A 50 13.39 15.72 -11.68
C PRO A 50 13.07 15.84 -10.18
N ALA A 51 11.99 16.53 -9.81
CA ALA A 51 11.57 16.73 -8.42
C ALA A 51 11.19 15.42 -7.69
N PHE A 52 10.86 14.34 -8.42
CA PHE A 52 10.50 13.05 -7.81
C PHE A 52 11.63 12.02 -7.84
N ARG A 53 12.79 12.36 -8.43
CA ARG A 53 13.88 11.41 -8.59
C ARG A 53 14.52 11.11 -7.24
N LEU A 54 14.68 9.83 -6.97
CA LEU A 54 15.36 9.30 -5.80
C LEU A 54 16.74 8.80 -6.22
N SER A 55 17.70 8.86 -5.31
CA SER A 55 18.96 8.15 -5.46
C SER A 55 18.73 6.64 -5.50
N TRP A 56 19.65 5.89 -6.12
CA TRP A 56 19.55 4.44 -6.17
C TRP A 56 19.56 3.78 -4.79
N VAL A 57 20.19 4.42 -3.80
CA VAL A 57 20.21 3.96 -2.40
C VAL A 57 18.81 4.09 -1.80
N GLU A 58 18.16 5.25 -1.92
CA GLU A 58 16.79 5.47 -1.44
C GLU A 58 15.79 4.53 -2.14
N VAL A 59 15.99 4.24 -3.43
CA VAL A 59 15.19 3.26 -4.16
C VAL A 59 15.31 1.87 -3.54
N ALA A 60 16.54 1.41 -3.28
CA ALA A 60 16.80 0.12 -2.67
C ALA A 60 16.21 0.01 -1.26
N GLU A 61 16.39 1.06 -0.44
CA GLU A 61 15.83 1.14 0.91
C GLU A 61 14.30 1.11 0.89
N ALA A 62 13.67 1.91 0.03
CA ALA A 62 12.22 1.96 -0.11
C ALA A 62 11.64 0.60 -0.52
N LEU A 63 12.27 -0.07 -1.49
CA LEU A 63 11.84 -1.40 -1.92
C LEU A 63 12.06 -2.45 -0.83
N ALA A 64 13.17 -2.40 -0.09
CA ALA A 64 13.43 -3.31 1.02
C ALA A 64 12.40 -3.14 2.15
N VAL A 65 12.09 -1.89 2.54
CA VAL A 65 11.05 -1.58 3.53
C VAL A 65 9.68 -2.03 3.05
N GLY A 66 9.35 -1.77 1.78
CA GLY A 66 8.12 -2.25 1.15
C GLY A 66 7.99 -3.77 1.20
N LEU A 67 9.06 -4.49 0.87
CA LEU A 67 9.11 -5.95 0.94
C LEU A 67 8.88 -6.46 2.38
N ILE A 68 9.53 -5.86 3.38
CA ILE A 68 9.33 -6.21 4.80
C ILE A 68 7.86 -6.06 5.18
N PHE A 69 7.24 -4.92 4.87
CA PHE A 69 5.81 -4.70 5.15
C PHE A 69 4.91 -5.68 4.39
N SER A 70 5.29 -6.07 3.18
CA SER A 70 4.54 -7.07 2.42
C SER A 70 4.44 -8.41 3.16
N LEU A 71 5.49 -8.83 3.86
CA LEU A 71 5.49 -10.10 4.60
C LEU A 71 4.41 -10.11 5.70
N PHE A 72 4.27 -9.00 6.44
CA PHE A 72 3.22 -8.85 7.45
C PHE A 72 1.82 -8.89 6.82
N LEU A 73 1.64 -8.26 5.65
CA LEU A 73 0.36 -8.27 4.94
C LEU A 73 0.03 -9.66 4.38
N ILE A 74 1.01 -10.39 3.85
CA ILE A 74 0.85 -11.75 3.33
C ILE A 74 0.45 -12.70 4.45
N LYS A 75 1.11 -12.62 5.61
CA LYS A 75 0.84 -13.48 6.77
C LYS A 75 -0.59 -13.30 7.28
N THR A 76 -1.09 -12.08 7.28
CA THR A 76 -2.41 -11.73 7.83
C THR A 76 -3.54 -11.75 6.81
N SER A 77 -3.25 -11.90 5.51
CA SER A 77 -4.26 -11.97 4.46
C SER A 77 -4.58 -13.41 4.12
N ASN A 78 -5.77 -13.87 4.50
CA ASN A 78 -6.29 -15.20 4.20
C ASN A 78 -7.61 -15.09 3.43
N PHE A 79 -8.02 -16.20 2.84
CA PHE A 79 -9.27 -16.30 2.10
C PHE A 79 -10.12 -17.40 2.70
N GLU A 80 -11.43 -17.21 2.63
CA GLU A 80 -12.43 -18.14 3.14
C GLU A 80 -13.40 -18.43 1.99
N LYS A 81 -13.73 -19.71 1.78
CA LYS A 81 -14.74 -20.13 0.80
C LYS A 81 -16.08 -20.25 1.52
N ARG A 82 -17.07 -19.49 1.07
CA ARG A 82 -18.42 -19.47 1.63
C ARG A 82 -19.43 -19.49 0.48
N ASP A 83 -20.40 -20.41 0.56
CA ASP A 83 -21.50 -20.51 -0.41
C ASP A 83 -21.01 -20.63 -1.88
N GLY A 84 -19.88 -21.33 -2.10
CA GLY A 84 -19.26 -21.51 -3.42
C GLY A 84 -18.43 -20.32 -3.92
N GLU A 85 -18.41 -19.20 -3.20
CA GLU A 85 -17.64 -18.01 -3.53
C GLU A 85 -16.43 -17.82 -2.60
N VAL A 86 -15.39 -17.13 -3.08
CA VAL A 86 -14.17 -16.85 -2.30
C VAL A 86 -14.23 -15.43 -1.75
N TYR A 87 -14.10 -15.30 -0.43
CA TYR A 87 -14.10 -14.03 0.29
C TYR A 87 -12.71 -13.72 0.87
N LEU A 88 -12.40 -12.43 1.01
CA LEU A 88 -11.16 -11.99 1.64
C LEU A 88 -11.37 -11.85 3.16
N SER A 89 -10.60 -12.58 3.96
CA SER A 89 -10.60 -12.42 5.41
C SER A 89 -9.98 -11.06 5.78
N ARG A 90 -10.60 -10.34 6.72
CA ARG A 90 -10.23 -8.95 7.05
C ARG A 90 -8.83 -8.90 7.67
N SER A 91 -7.83 -8.45 6.90
CA SER A 91 -6.49 -8.18 7.44
C SER A 91 -6.45 -6.83 8.17
N LYS A 92 -6.30 -6.87 9.50
CA LYS A 92 -6.06 -5.69 10.36
C LYS A 92 -4.69 -5.04 10.10
N ALA A 93 -3.71 -5.81 9.60
CA ALA A 93 -2.34 -5.35 9.39
C ALA A 93 -2.24 -4.25 8.33
N PHE A 94 -3.16 -4.22 7.36
CA PHE A 94 -3.18 -3.14 6.38
C PHE A 94 -3.35 -1.76 7.03
N PHE A 95 -4.24 -1.64 8.02
CA PHE A 95 -4.44 -0.38 8.74
C PHE A 95 -3.17 -0.01 9.50
N VAL A 96 -2.57 -0.96 10.19
CA VAL A 96 -1.31 -0.74 10.93
C VAL A 96 -0.22 -0.19 10.01
N VAL A 97 -0.03 -0.79 8.83
CA VAL A 97 0.99 -0.33 7.86
C VAL A 97 0.67 1.08 7.34
N VAL A 98 -0.58 1.36 6.96
CA VAL A 98 -0.98 2.68 6.45
C VAL A 98 -0.79 3.77 7.51
N PHE A 99 -1.25 3.53 8.74
CA PHE A 99 -1.12 4.51 9.83
C PHE A 99 0.34 4.65 10.30
N ALA A 100 1.12 3.56 10.32
CA ALA A 100 2.55 3.63 10.62
C ALA A 100 3.30 4.48 9.59
N LEU A 101 3.06 4.27 8.29
CA LEU A 101 3.67 5.07 7.23
C LEU A 101 3.24 6.55 7.32
N LEU A 102 1.96 6.83 7.60
CA LEU A 102 1.50 8.20 7.82
C LEU A 102 2.15 8.85 9.05
N ALA A 103 2.29 8.12 10.16
CA ALA A 103 2.94 8.60 11.37
C ALA A 103 4.42 8.90 11.14
N ILE A 104 5.15 7.97 10.52
CA ILE A 104 6.56 8.14 10.14
C ILE A 104 6.72 9.35 9.21
N ARG A 105 5.84 9.49 8.21
CA ARG A 105 5.84 10.65 7.30
C ARG A 105 5.68 11.97 8.05
N THR A 106 4.67 12.06 8.91
CA THR A 106 4.39 13.28 9.67
C THR A 106 5.52 13.59 10.65
N ALA A 107 6.08 12.57 11.32
CA ALA A 107 7.22 12.73 12.20
C ALA A 107 8.45 13.26 11.44
N MET A 108 8.85 12.65 10.32
CA MET A 108 9.99 13.15 9.54
C MET A 108 9.82 14.62 9.13
N LYS A 109 8.62 15.02 8.71
CA LYS A 109 8.32 16.40 8.33
C LYS A 109 8.41 17.39 9.52
N ILE A 110 8.11 16.94 10.74
CA ILE A 110 8.19 17.77 11.95
C ILE A 110 9.64 17.90 12.43
N TRP A 111 10.39 16.79 12.43
CA TRP A 111 11.75 16.73 12.99
C TRP A 111 12.82 17.33 12.07
N VAL A 112 12.71 17.14 10.75
CA VAL A 112 13.72 17.60 9.77
C VAL A 112 13.46 19.04 9.29
N GLY A 113 12.32 19.65 9.67
CA GLY A 113 11.98 21.00 9.25
C GLY A 113 11.64 21.11 7.75
N HIS A 114 11.58 22.34 7.24
CA HIS A 114 11.11 22.68 5.88
C HIS A 114 12.01 22.20 4.72
N GLU A 115 13.13 21.53 5.00
CA GLU A 115 14.11 21.12 3.98
C GLU A 115 13.77 19.79 3.29
N VAL A 116 12.79 19.03 3.78
CA VAL A 116 12.37 17.81 3.11
C VAL A 116 11.52 18.17 1.89
N ASP A 117 12.07 17.95 0.69
CA ASP A 117 11.35 18.17 -0.55
C ASP A 117 10.08 17.31 -0.61
N LEU A 118 8.95 17.98 -0.84
CA LEU A 118 7.62 17.38 -0.81
C LEU A 118 7.49 16.31 -1.90
N PHE A 119 8.11 16.55 -3.05
CA PHE A 119 8.02 15.70 -4.23
C PHE A 119 8.89 14.44 -4.08
N SER A 120 10.15 14.60 -3.67
CA SER A 120 11.04 13.47 -3.36
C SER A 120 10.44 12.55 -2.28
N THR A 121 9.93 13.13 -1.18
CA THR A 121 9.25 12.37 -0.13
C THR A 121 8.03 11.62 -0.68
N GLY A 122 7.24 12.28 -1.53
CA GLY A 122 6.10 11.65 -2.21
C GLY A 122 6.51 10.43 -3.04
N GLY A 123 7.59 10.56 -3.81
CA GLY A 123 8.19 9.47 -4.59
C GLY A 123 8.66 8.31 -3.70
N LEU A 124 9.31 8.60 -2.57
CA LEU A 124 9.78 7.58 -1.62
C LEU A 124 8.63 6.76 -1.03
N PHE A 125 7.61 7.44 -0.50
CA PHE A 125 6.43 6.76 0.06
C PHE A 125 5.64 5.99 -1.00
N TYR A 126 5.57 6.52 -2.23
CA TYR A 126 4.97 5.82 -3.35
C TYR A 126 5.75 4.52 -3.66
N LEU A 127 7.08 4.57 -3.67
CA LEU A 127 7.92 3.42 -3.98
C LEU A 127 7.85 2.35 -2.88
N ILE A 128 7.82 2.74 -1.61
CA ILE A 128 7.53 1.83 -0.48
C ILE A 128 6.16 1.17 -0.70
N ALA A 129 5.14 1.96 -1.04
CA ALA A 129 3.79 1.46 -1.26
C ALA A 129 3.70 0.48 -2.43
N TRP A 130 4.44 0.75 -3.51
CA TRP A 130 4.55 -0.14 -4.65
C TRP A 130 5.31 -1.43 -4.30
N GLY A 131 6.46 -1.30 -3.62
CA GLY A 131 7.27 -2.41 -3.14
C GLY A 131 6.52 -3.33 -2.18
N MET A 132 5.57 -2.81 -1.39
CA MET A 132 4.71 -3.65 -0.55
C MET A 132 3.54 -4.30 -1.31
N ILE A 133 2.88 -3.58 -2.22
CA ILE A 133 1.61 -4.03 -2.80
C ILE A 133 1.81 -5.15 -3.82
N VAL A 134 2.88 -5.09 -4.62
CA VAL A 134 3.17 -6.06 -5.67
C VAL A 134 3.35 -7.47 -5.09
N PRO A 135 4.33 -7.73 -4.21
CA PRO A 135 4.52 -9.07 -3.62
C PRO A 135 3.30 -9.53 -2.83
N TRP A 136 2.65 -8.61 -2.09
CA TRP A 136 1.47 -8.95 -1.30
C TRP A 136 0.30 -9.42 -2.18
N ARG A 137 0.00 -8.70 -3.27
CA ARG A 137 -1.11 -9.07 -4.18
C ARG A 137 -0.80 -10.32 -4.99
N ILE A 138 0.46 -10.54 -5.38
CA ILE A 138 0.88 -11.78 -6.03
C ILE A 138 0.67 -12.98 -5.10
N ALA A 139 1.11 -12.88 -3.84
CA ALA A 139 0.89 -13.94 -2.86
C ALA A 139 -0.59 -14.19 -2.58
N MET A 140 -1.40 -13.12 -2.52
CA MET A 140 -2.86 -13.24 -2.41
C MET A 140 -3.46 -13.99 -3.61
N TYR A 141 -3.02 -13.70 -4.83
CA TYR A 141 -3.48 -14.39 -6.03
C TYR A 141 -3.14 -15.90 -6.00
N GLN A 142 -1.94 -16.24 -5.53
CA GLN A 142 -1.54 -17.64 -5.34
C GLN A 142 -2.39 -18.37 -4.29
N LYS A 143 -2.72 -17.71 -3.16
CA LYS A 143 -3.63 -18.26 -2.15
C LYS A 143 -5.05 -18.43 -2.70
N TYR A 144 -5.54 -17.43 -3.44
CA TYR A 144 -6.85 -17.48 -4.11
C TYR A 144 -6.94 -18.66 -5.08
N LYS A 145 -5.93 -18.87 -5.93
CA LYS A 145 -5.90 -20.01 -6.87
C LYS A 145 -5.98 -21.35 -6.16
N ARG A 146 -5.24 -21.52 -5.05
CA ARG A 146 -5.28 -22.77 -4.26
C ARG A 146 -6.67 -23.07 -3.71
N ILE A 147 -7.36 -22.07 -3.18
CA ILE A 147 -8.70 -22.22 -2.59
C ILE A 147 -9.79 -22.32 -3.67
N ALA A 148 -9.61 -21.70 -4.82
CA ALA A 148 -10.57 -21.77 -5.92
C ALA A 148 -10.56 -23.12 -6.66
N ILE A 149 -9.44 -23.84 -6.63
CA ILE A 149 -9.30 -25.18 -7.24
C ILE A 149 -9.84 -26.29 -6.31
N THR A 150 -9.87 -26.04 -4.99
CA THR A 150 -10.43 -26.95 -3.97
C THR A 150 -11.92 -26.67 -3.78
#